data_AF-A0A4V3GUM9-F1
#
_entry.id   AF-A0A4V3GUM9-F1
#
_cell.length_a   1.000
_cell.length_b   1.000
_cell.length_c   1.000
_cell.angle_alpha   90.00
_cell.angle_beta   90.00
_cell.angle_gamma   90.00
#
_symmetry.space_group_name_H-M   'P 1'
#
loop_
_entity.id
_entity.type
_entity.pdbx_description
1 polymer ?
#
loop_
_entity_poly.entity_id
_entity_poly.type
_entity_poly.pdbx_seq_one_letter_code
_entity_poly.pdbx_strand_id
1 'polypeptide(L)'
;MGHAEGAISVDEADPVLRTTRRQALKESYRTMIVHMRHEIAHMLWWRLSLCDDFLNTLRDMFGDERADYPAARQRHYDGPPADWKQSFLTTYAPAHPLEDWAETAGHLLHLTDIADSFVAAGLSSPQLPHLNWDPYSEPDAARLIYVAADLSMGINNVNLSMGLSNIYPFVLSDVSRRKLAFVHDWLRRGAKGM
;
A
#
# COMPACT_ATOMS: atom_id res chain seq x y z
N MET A 1 8.42 13.01 0.66
CA MET A 1 7.13 13.66 0.37
C MET A 1 6.93 14.82 1.32
N GLY A 2 6.23 15.86 0.90
CA GLY A 2 5.87 16.99 1.73
C GLY A 2 4.41 17.34 1.49
N HIS A 3 3.55 17.01 2.46
CA HIS A 3 2.17 17.47 2.52
C HIS A 3 2.15 18.96 2.82
N ALA A 4 1.94 19.78 1.79
CA ALA A 4 1.48 21.14 1.92
C ALA A 4 0.09 21.22 1.27
N GLU A 5 -0.95 21.19 2.12
CA GLU A 5 -2.31 21.63 1.76
C GLU A 5 -2.90 21.00 0.48
N GLY A 6 -2.75 19.68 0.30
CA GLY A 6 -3.38 18.97 -0.82
C GLY A 6 -2.76 19.25 -2.19
N ALA A 7 -1.60 19.90 -2.25
CA ALA A 7 -0.81 19.96 -3.46
C ALA A 7 -0.01 18.65 -3.64
N ILE A 8 -0.38 17.86 -4.64
CA ILE A 8 0.43 16.73 -5.11
C ILE A 8 1.78 17.31 -5.55
N SER A 9 2.87 17.04 -4.83
CA SER A 9 4.21 17.44 -5.29
C SER A 9 4.62 16.52 -6.44
N VAL A 10 4.35 16.96 -7.67
CA VAL A 10 4.65 16.22 -8.92
C VAL A 10 6.15 16.30 -9.27
N ASP A 11 7.03 16.05 -8.31
CA ASP A 11 8.48 15.93 -8.57
C ASP A 11 8.83 14.60 -9.24
N GLU A 12 7.85 13.69 -9.38
CA GLU A 12 8.01 12.33 -9.92
C GLU A 12 7.58 12.17 -11.39
N ALA A 13 7.10 13.25 -12.03
CA ALA A 13 6.75 13.22 -13.46
C ALA A 13 7.96 13.40 -14.39
N ASP A 14 9.10 13.88 -13.88
CA ASP A 14 10.33 14.05 -14.66
C ASP A 14 11.06 12.70 -14.85
N PRO A 15 11.22 12.19 -16.10
CA PRO A 15 11.87 10.91 -16.38
C PRO A 15 13.34 10.85 -15.93
N VAL A 16 14.06 11.97 -15.94
CA VAL A 16 15.49 12.06 -15.61
C VAL A 16 15.68 12.03 -14.09
N LEU A 17 14.89 12.81 -13.35
CA LEU A 17 14.88 12.76 -11.88
C LEU A 17 14.42 11.39 -11.37
N ARG A 18 13.46 10.76 -12.04
CA ARG A 18 12.96 9.42 -11.70
C ARG A 18 14.04 8.35 -11.83
N THR A 19 14.79 8.33 -12.93
CA THR A 19 15.84 7.32 -13.18
C THR A 19 17.02 7.49 -12.21
N THR A 20 17.42 8.74 -11.96
CA THR A 20 18.51 9.08 -11.05
C THR A 20 18.18 8.71 -9.60
N ARG A 21 16.96 9.00 -9.13
CA ARG A 21 16.48 8.58 -7.79
C ARG A 21 16.29 7.07 -7.69
N ARG A 22 15.81 6.40 -8.76
CA ARG A 22 15.69 4.93 -8.82
C ARG A 22 17.03 4.23 -8.56
N GLN A 23 18.09 4.73 -9.17
CA GLN A 23 19.44 4.19 -9.02
C GLN A 23 20.03 4.52 -7.64
N ALA A 24 19.80 5.75 -7.13
CA ALA A 24 20.32 6.19 -5.84
C ALA A 24 19.67 5.50 -4.62
N LEU A 25 18.37 5.20 -4.68
CA LEU A 25 17.61 4.62 -3.56
C LEU A 25 17.44 3.10 -3.66
N LYS A 26 17.88 2.46 -4.76
CA LYS A 26 17.59 1.04 -5.08
C LYS A 26 16.08 0.71 -5.03
N GLU A 27 15.22 1.71 -5.16
CA GLU A 27 13.76 1.57 -5.13
C GLU A 27 13.23 1.34 -6.55
N SER A 28 13.30 0.09 -7.03
CA SER A 28 12.73 -0.30 -8.32
C SER A 28 11.23 0.05 -8.44
N TYR A 29 10.55 0.11 -7.29
CA TYR A 29 9.10 0.21 -7.15
C TYR A 29 8.52 1.64 -7.21
N ARG A 30 9.34 2.69 -7.19
CA ARG A 30 8.82 4.06 -7.17
C ARG A 30 8.26 4.46 -8.54
N THR A 31 6.93 4.55 -8.62
CA THR A 31 6.18 4.97 -9.82
C THR A 31 5.15 6.03 -9.45
N MET A 32 4.73 6.85 -10.43
CA MET A 32 3.68 7.85 -10.22
C MET A 32 2.39 7.24 -9.69
N ILE A 33 2.02 6.02 -10.14
CA ILE A 33 0.83 5.32 -9.65
C ILE A 33 0.96 4.99 -8.15
N VAL A 34 2.14 4.57 -7.71
CA VAL A 34 2.39 4.28 -6.30
C VAL A 34 2.27 5.55 -5.45
N HIS A 35 2.86 6.65 -5.90
CA HIS A 35 2.73 7.94 -5.21
C HIS A 35 1.28 8.42 -5.18
N MET A 36 0.55 8.34 -6.30
CA MET A 36 -0.86 8.72 -6.33
C MET A 36 -1.71 7.91 -5.35
N ARG A 37 -1.47 6.60 -5.23
CA ARG A 37 -2.16 5.75 -4.23
C ARG A 37 -1.87 6.20 -2.80
N HIS A 38 -0.63 6.55 -2.51
CA HIS A 38 -0.23 7.07 -1.21
C HIS A 38 -0.96 8.38 -0.88
N GLU A 39 -1.02 9.33 -1.82
CA GLU A 39 -1.74 10.60 -1.62
C GLU A 39 -3.26 10.41 -1.51
N ILE A 40 -3.84 9.52 -2.31
CA ILE A 40 -5.25 9.11 -2.18
C ILE A 40 -5.50 8.52 -0.79
N ALA A 41 -4.58 7.72 -0.26
CA ALA A 41 -4.74 7.14 1.06
C ALA A 41 -4.75 8.19 2.19
N HIS A 42 -3.97 9.26 2.08
CA HIS A 42 -4.07 10.41 2.99
C HIS A 42 -5.41 11.13 2.89
N MET A 43 -5.91 11.34 1.66
CA MET A 43 -7.25 11.91 1.46
C MET A 43 -8.34 11.02 2.09
N LEU A 44 -8.24 9.70 1.93
CA LEU A 44 -9.16 8.73 2.53
C LEU A 44 -9.09 8.75 4.05
N TRP A 45 -7.89 8.85 4.63
CA TRP A 45 -7.74 9.04 6.08
C TRP A 45 -8.46 10.29 6.56
N TRP A 46 -8.29 11.43 5.88
CA TRP A 46 -8.95 12.68 6.26
C TRP A 46 -10.48 12.57 6.22
N ARG A 47 -11.02 11.80 5.27
CA ARG A 47 -12.47 11.53 5.22
C ARG A 47 -12.92 10.62 6.36
N LEU A 48 -12.17 9.55 6.63
CA LEU A 48 -12.50 8.57 7.66
C LEU A 48 -12.29 9.12 9.08
N SER A 49 -11.40 10.09 9.28
CA SER A 49 -11.17 10.74 10.59
C SER A 49 -12.38 11.54 11.08
N LEU A 50 -13.35 11.81 10.21
CA LEU A 50 -14.64 12.40 10.56
C LEU A 50 -15.66 11.36 11.06
N CYS A 51 -15.40 10.07 10.84
CA CYS A 51 -16.27 9.00 11.33
C CYS A 51 -15.96 8.72 12.81
N ASP A 52 -17.02 8.49 13.60
CA ASP A 52 -16.88 8.02 14.96
C ASP A 52 -16.08 6.70 15.00
N ASP A 53 -15.31 6.51 16.06
CA ASP A 53 -14.44 5.35 16.33
C ASP A 53 -13.26 5.09 15.38
N PHE A 54 -13.19 5.73 14.19
CA PHE A 54 -12.08 5.50 13.25
C PHE A 54 -10.73 5.81 13.88
N LEU A 55 -10.57 7.01 14.46
CA LEU A 55 -9.28 7.43 15.03
C LEU A 55 -8.84 6.55 16.19
N ASN A 56 -9.76 6.05 17.01
CA ASN A 56 -9.40 5.15 18.12
C ASN A 56 -8.88 3.82 17.59
N THR A 57 -9.62 3.21 16.66
CA THR A 57 -9.21 1.92 16.07
C THR A 57 -7.97 2.04 15.17
N LEU A 58 -7.77 3.19 14.51
CA LEU A 58 -6.56 3.51 13.76
C LEU A 58 -5.36 3.52 14.70
N ARG A 59 -5.47 4.19 15.86
CA ARG A 59 -4.38 4.28 16.85
C ARG A 59 -4.01 2.91 17.41
N ASP A 60 -5.00 2.06 17.66
CA ASP A 60 -4.75 0.68 18.12
C ASP A 60 -3.98 -0.15 17.08
N MET A 61 -4.19 0.11 15.78
CA MET A 61 -3.58 -0.63 14.68
C MET A 61 -2.23 -0.07 14.21
N PHE A 62 -2.10 1.26 14.11
CA PHE A 62 -0.97 1.96 13.49
C PHE A 62 -0.14 2.79 14.47
N GLY A 63 -0.65 3.04 15.69
CA GLY A 63 -0.03 3.93 16.66
C GLY A 63 -0.60 5.35 16.63
N ASP A 64 -0.15 6.19 17.57
CA ASP A 64 -0.69 7.54 17.77
C ASP A 64 -0.26 8.52 16.67
N GLU A 65 -1.21 8.89 15.81
CA GLU A 65 -1.01 9.77 14.67
C GLU A 65 -0.75 11.24 15.06
N ARG A 66 -0.91 11.58 16.34
CA ARG A 66 -0.60 12.92 16.88
C ARG A 66 0.89 13.08 17.20
N ALA A 67 1.69 12.03 17.00
CA ALA A 67 3.14 12.11 17.13
C ALA A 67 3.70 13.26 16.27
N ASP A 68 4.74 13.93 16.78
CA ASP A 68 5.36 15.06 16.08
C ASP A 68 5.93 14.60 14.74
N TYR A 69 5.24 14.97 13.67
CA TYR A 69 5.53 14.56 12.30
C TYR A 69 6.92 15.04 11.82
N PRO A 70 7.31 16.33 11.99
CA PRO A 70 8.70 16.77 11.78
C PRO A 70 9.75 15.92 12.50
N ALA A 71 9.55 15.62 13.79
CA ALA A 71 10.49 14.79 14.56
C ALA A 71 10.51 13.32 14.08
N ALA A 72 9.38 12.82 13.59
CA ALA A 72 9.24 11.47 13.05
C ALA A 72 9.93 11.33 11.68
N ARG A 73 9.82 12.37 10.83
CA ARG A 73 10.58 12.49 9.57
C ARG A 73 12.09 12.51 9.81
N GLN A 74 12.55 13.19 10.87
CA GLN A 74 13.97 13.23 11.18
C GLN A 74 14.51 11.84 11.54
N ARG A 75 13.78 11.07 12.37
CA ARG A 75 14.11 9.67 12.71
C ARG A 75 14.13 8.74 11.49
N HIS A 76 13.33 9.00 10.47
CA HIS A 76 13.37 8.20 9.24
C HIS A 76 14.71 8.34 8.50
N TYR A 77 15.38 9.50 8.56
CA TYR A 77 16.69 9.67 7.91
C TYR A 77 17.80 8.80 8.54
N ASP A 78 17.60 8.33 9.78
CA ASP A 78 18.50 7.37 10.43
C ASP A 78 18.30 5.92 9.90
N GLY A 79 17.29 5.72 9.04
CA GLY A 79 16.93 4.43 8.45
C GLY A 79 15.79 3.73 9.20
N PRO A 80 15.09 2.79 8.54
CA PRO A 80 14.05 2.01 9.19
C PRO A 80 14.65 1.05 10.25
N PRO A 81 13.86 0.62 11.26
CA PRO A 81 14.26 -0.44 12.17
C PRO A 81 14.75 -1.68 11.42
N ALA A 82 15.76 -2.38 11.93
CA ALA A 82 16.37 -3.52 11.23
C ALA A 82 15.37 -4.64 10.88
N ASP A 83 14.34 -4.80 11.72
CA ASP A 83 13.26 -5.78 11.63
C ASP A 83 11.97 -5.21 11.02
N TRP A 84 12.00 -4.06 10.34
CA TRP A 84 10.81 -3.38 9.82
C TRP A 84 9.89 -4.29 9.00
N LYS A 85 10.45 -5.25 8.25
CA LYS A 85 9.70 -6.23 7.42
C LYS A 85 8.75 -7.12 8.23
N GLN A 86 8.92 -7.21 9.54
CA GLN A 86 8.02 -7.95 10.42
C GLN A 86 6.70 -7.20 10.65
N SER A 87 6.70 -5.88 10.52
CA SER A 87 5.58 -5.02 10.93
C SER A 87 5.08 -4.06 9.86
N PHE A 88 5.89 -3.76 8.85
CA PHE A 88 5.67 -2.70 7.87
C PHE A 88 5.88 -3.20 6.44
N LEU A 89 5.14 -2.62 5.49
CA LEU A 89 5.19 -3.00 4.08
C LEU A 89 6.35 -2.34 3.33
N THR A 90 6.75 -1.15 3.77
CA THR A 90 7.84 -0.40 3.15
C THR A 90 8.79 0.16 4.20
N THR A 91 9.97 0.59 3.75
CA THR A 91 10.98 1.26 4.58
C THR A 91 10.53 2.64 5.05
N TYR A 92 9.52 3.24 4.40
CA TYR A 92 9.01 4.56 4.74
C TYR A 92 7.86 4.50 5.76
N ALA A 93 7.06 3.43 5.76
CA ALA A 93 5.95 3.25 6.70
C ALA A 93 6.31 3.48 8.20
N PRO A 94 7.49 3.05 8.73
CA PRO A 94 7.85 3.33 10.13
C PRO A 94 8.07 4.81 10.45
N ALA A 95 8.12 5.69 9.46
CA ALA A 95 8.40 7.11 9.65
C ALA A 95 7.33 7.79 10.52
N HIS A 96 6.04 7.44 10.36
CA HIS A 96 4.95 8.02 11.13
C HIS A 96 3.67 7.16 10.96
N PRO A 97 2.76 7.07 11.95
CA PRO A 97 1.54 6.26 11.83
C PRO A 97 0.67 6.58 10.61
N LEU A 98 0.57 7.86 10.21
CA LEU A 98 -0.14 8.25 8.98
C LEU A 98 0.57 7.79 7.70
N GLU A 99 1.89 7.64 7.72
CA GLU A 99 2.65 7.10 6.59
C GLU A 99 2.46 5.60 6.50
N ASP A 100 2.45 4.90 7.64
CA ASP A 100 2.11 3.47 7.68
C ASP A 100 0.69 3.19 7.18
N TRP A 101 -0.27 4.03 7.55
CA TRP A 101 -1.62 4.00 6.96
C TRP A 101 -1.57 4.20 5.44
N ALA A 102 -0.89 5.25 4.97
CA ALA A 102 -0.88 5.61 3.56
C ALA A 102 -0.19 4.54 2.70
N GLU A 103 0.94 4.03 3.16
CA GLU A 103 1.66 2.92 2.53
C GLU A 103 0.80 1.65 2.53
N THR A 104 0.16 1.30 3.65
CA THR A 104 -0.70 0.11 3.74
C THR A 104 -1.91 0.21 2.82
N ALA A 105 -2.60 1.34 2.79
CA ALA A 105 -3.78 1.53 1.96
C ALA A 105 -3.41 1.60 0.47
N GLY A 106 -2.31 2.28 0.12
CA GLY A 106 -1.80 2.25 -1.24
C GLY A 106 -1.44 0.83 -1.68
N HIS A 107 -0.90 0.02 -0.76
CA HIS A 107 -0.56 -1.38 -1.01
C HIS A 107 -1.78 -2.28 -1.21
N LEU A 108 -2.84 -2.05 -0.43
CA LEU A 108 -4.10 -2.76 -0.61
C LEU A 108 -4.66 -2.48 -2.00
N LEU A 109 -4.75 -1.20 -2.40
CA LEU A 109 -5.22 -0.82 -3.73
C LEU A 109 -4.34 -1.44 -4.84
N HIS A 110 -3.02 -1.53 -4.61
CA HIS A 110 -2.11 -2.18 -5.55
C HIS A 110 -2.40 -3.68 -5.71
N LEU A 111 -2.63 -4.40 -4.62
CA LEU A 111 -3.01 -5.82 -4.64
C LEU A 111 -4.36 -6.02 -5.35
N THR A 112 -5.35 -5.18 -5.04
CA THR A 112 -6.66 -5.19 -5.72
C THR A 112 -6.50 -5.01 -7.21
N ASP A 113 -5.68 -4.05 -7.66
CA ASP A 113 -5.47 -3.80 -9.09
C ASP A 113 -4.69 -4.89 -9.82
N ILE A 114 -3.77 -5.58 -9.14
CA ILE A 114 -3.11 -6.75 -9.72
C ILE A 114 -4.16 -7.84 -9.99
N ALA A 115 -5.01 -8.12 -9.00
CA ALA A 115 -6.08 -9.11 -9.14
C ALA A 115 -7.08 -8.70 -10.23
N ASP A 116 -7.51 -7.44 -10.24
CA ASP A 116 -8.48 -6.92 -11.21
C ASP A 116 -7.92 -6.98 -12.63
N SER A 117 -6.69 -6.52 -12.82
CA SER A 117 -6.00 -6.58 -14.13
C SER A 117 -5.83 -8.03 -14.62
N PHE A 118 -5.57 -8.98 -13.72
CA PHE A 118 -5.44 -10.40 -14.06
C PHE A 118 -6.77 -10.96 -14.58
N VAL A 119 -7.87 -10.67 -13.88
CA VAL A 119 -9.23 -11.10 -14.28
C VAL A 119 -9.63 -10.41 -15.59
N ALA A 120 -9.43 -9.10 -15.71
CA ALA A 120 -9.79 -8.31 -16.88
C ALA A 120 -9.02 -8.74 -18.15
N ALA A 121 -7.79 -9.23 -17.99
CA ALA A 121 -7.00 -9.82 -19.07
C ALA A 121 -7.50 -11.20 -19.52
N GLY A 122 -8.52 -11.77 -18.87
CA GLY A 122 -9.03 -13.11 -19.15
C GLY A 122 -8.12 -14.24 -18.69
N LEU A 123 -7.16 -13.95 -17.80
CA LEU A 123 -6.28 -14.96 -17.22
C LEU A 123 -7.04 -15.76 -16.15
N SER A 124 -6.62 -17.01 -15.96
CA SER A 124 -7.22 -17.93 -14.98
C SER A 124 -6.17 -18.49 -14.04
N SER A 125 -6.57 -18.70 -12.80
CA SER A 125 -5.76 -19.30 -11.74
C SER A 125 -6.65 -20.16 -10.84
N PRO A 126 -6.19 -21.31 -10.33
CA PRO A 126 -6.93 -22.13 -9.36
C PRO A 126 -7.33 -21.37 -8.09
N GLN A 127 -6.63 -20.29 -7.77
CA GLN A 127 -6.86 -19.43 -6.62
C GLN A 127 -8.00 -18.43 -6.85
N LEU A 128 -8.44 -18.22 -8.09
CA LEU A 128 -9.58 -17.35 -8.35
C LEU A 128 -10.85 -17.94 -7.71
N PRO A 129 -11.62 -17.17 -6.93
CA PRO A 129 -12.81 -17.69 -6.24
C PRO A 129 -13.88 -18.23 -7.18
N HIS A 130 -14.12 -17.54 -8.31
CA HIS A 130 -15.04 -17.94 -9.36
C HIS A 130 -14.74 -17.20 -10.67
N LEU A 131 -15.37 -17.62 -11.76
CA LEU A 131 -15.32 -16.90 -13.03
C LEU A 131 -15.88 -15.49 -12.87
N ASN A 132 -15.26 -14.50 -13.52
CA ASN A 132 -15.62 -13.09 -13.43
C ASN A 132 -15.66 -12.55 -11.98
N TRP A 133 -14.77 -13.06 -11.12
CA TRP A 133 -14.58 -12.50 -9.79
C TRP A 133 -14.20 -11.02 -9.88
N ASP A 134 -14.91 -10.17 -9.14
CA ASP A 134 -14.66 -8.74 -9.04
C ASP A 134 -13.87 -8.45 -7.75
N PRO A 135 -12.55 -8.17 -7.83
CA PRO A 135 -11.73 -7.95 -6.65
C PRO A 135 -12.09 -6.68 -5.88
N TYR A 136 -12.67 -5.68 -6.55
CA TYR A 136 -13.14 -4.44 -5.91
C TYR A 136 -14.40 -4.66 -5.07
N SER A 137 -15.17 -5.70 -5.38
CA SER A 137 -16.38 -6.08 -4.64
C SER A 137 -16.15 -7.22 -3.64
N GLU A 138 -14.93 -7.75 -3.49
CA GLU A 138 -14.64 -8.87 -2.60
C GLU A 138 -14.89 -8.49 -1.12
N PRO A 139 -15.82 -9.16 -0.42
CA PRO A 139 -16.07 -8.87 0.98
C PRO A 139 -15.02 -9.43 1.95
N ASP A 140 -14.27 -10.45 1.58
CA ASP A 140 -13.30 -11.10 2.45
C ASP A 140 -11.89 -10.55 2.19
N ALA A 141 -11.42 -9.68 3.09
CA ALA A 141 -10.09 -9.09 2.99
C ALA A 141 -8.99 -10.16 2.92
N ALA A 142 -9.12 -11.24 3.69
CA ALA A 142 -8.11 -12.30 3.72
C ALA A 142 -8.05 -13.03 2.37
N ARG A 143 -9.22 -13.26 1.75
CA ARG A 143 -9.31 -13.83 0.40
C ARG A 143 -8.69 -12.92 -0.64
N LEU A 144 -9.05 -11.63 -0.67
CA LEU A 144 -8.49 -10.66 -1.61
C LEU A 144 -6.95 -10.61 -1.50
N ILE A 145 -6.43 -10.46 -0.29
CA ILE A 145 -4.98 -10.39 -0.03
C ILE A 145 -4.30 -11.70 -0.45
N TYR A 146 -4.88 -12.86 -0.13
CA TYR A 146 -4.32 -14.16 -0.47
C TYR A 146 -4.25 -14.36 -1.99
N VAL A 147 -5.35 -14.15 -2.70
CA VAL A 147 -5.43 -14.34 -4.15
C VAL A 147 -4.47 -13.37 -4.86
N ALA A 148 -4.51 -12.08 -4.53
CA ALA A 148 -3.65 -11.09 -5.16
C ALA A 148 -2.15 -11.36 -4.92
N ALA A 149 -1.78 -11.81 -3.72
CA ALA A 149 -0.40 -12.17 -3.39
C ALA A 149 0.08 -13.41 -4.17
N ASP A 150 -0.77 -14.44 -4.30
CA ASP A 150 -0.46 -15.66 -5.07
C ASP A 150 -0.28 -15.35 -6.56
N LEU A 151 -1.19 -14.56 -7.15
CA LEU A 151 -1.06 -14.07 -8.52
C LEU A 151 0.25 -13.30 -8.73
N SER A 152 0.59 -12.41 -7.79
CA SER A 152 1.84 -11.63 -7.81
C SER A 152 3.08 -12.52 -7.77
N MET A 153 3.06 -13.60 -6.98
CA MET A 153 4.14 -14.59 -6.93
C MET A 153 4.29 -15.34 -8.25
N GLY A 154 3.17 -15.73 -8.87
CA GLY A 154 3.16 -16.35 -10.21
C GLY A 154 3.82 -15.44 -11.26
N ILE A 155 3.44 -14.16 -11.28
CA ILE A 155 4.02 -13.18 -12.23
C ILE A 155 5.51 -12.93 -11.93
N ASN A 156 5.90 -12.86 -10.65
CA ASN A 156 7.32 -12.77 -10.28
C ASN A 156 8.12 -13.95 -10.83
N ASN A 157 7.61 -15.19 -10.75
CA ASN A 157 8.28 -16.36 -11.32
C ASN A 157 8.46 -16.25 -12.84
N VAL A 158 7.44 -15.76 -13.56
CA VAL A 158 7.54 -15.49 -15.00
C VAL A 158 8.63 -14.45 -15.28
N ASN A 159 8.65 -13.34 -14.55
CA ASN A 159 9.67 -12.30 -14.71
C ASN A 159 11.09 -12.83 -14.46
N LEU A 160 11.28 -13.61 -13.40
CA LEU A 160 12.57 -14.22 -13.08
C LEU A 160 13.05 -15.17 -14.19
N SER A 161 12.15 -15.90 -14.84
CA SER A 161 12.50 -16.76 -15.99
C SER A 161 13.05 -15.97 -17.18
N MET A 162 12.68 -14.69 -17.28
CA MET A 162 13.15 -13.75 -18.31
C MET A 162 14.37 -12.93 -17.85
N GLY A 163 14.91 -13.18 -16.65
CA GLY A 163 15.99 -12.38 -16.07
C GLY A 163 15.57 -10.99 -15.59
N LEU A 164 14.26 -10.74 -15.43
CA LEU A 164 13.72 -9.50 -14.89
C LEU A 164 13.55 -9.59 -13.37
N SER A 165 13.53 -8.44 -12.70
CA SER A 165 13.29 -8.35 -11.25
C SER A 165 11.84 -8.66 -10.88
N ASN A 166 11.61 -9.02 -9.62
CA ASN A 166 10.27 -9.13 -9.04
C ASN A 166 9.52 -7.79 -9.22
N ILE A 167 8.31 -7.85 -9.79
CA ILE A 167 7.43 -6.68 -9.88
C ILE A 167 6.73 -6.39 -8.55
N TYR A 168 6.55 -7.43 -7.73
CA TYR A 168 6.00 -7.32 -6.38
C TYR A 168 7.01 -7.90 -5.37
N PRO A 169 8.00 -7.11 -4.91
CA PRO A 169 9.07 -7.58 -4.03
C PRO A 169 8.74 -7.48 -2.52
N PHE A 170 7.47 -7.52 -2.14
CA PHE A 170 7.03 -7.24 -0.77
C PHE A 170 6.83 -8.49 0.08
N VAL A 171 7.05 -8.34 1.39
CA VAL A 171 6.80 -9.39 2.38
C VAL A 171 5.52 -9.05 3.13
N LEU A 172 4.52 -9.92 3.02
CA LEU A 172 3.26 -9.81 3.73
C LEU A 172 3.32 -10.60 5.04
N SER A 173 3.92 -10.00 6.08
CA SER A 173 3.94 -10.53 7.44
C SER A 173 2.53 -10.62 8.05
N ASP A 174 2.38 -11.35 9.15
CA ASP A 174 1.09 -11.43 9.85
C ASP A 174 0.60 -10.05 10.32
N VAL A 175 1.52 -9.17 10.72
CA VAL A 175 1.20 -7.80 11.13
C VAL A 175 0.71 -6.98 9.94
N SER A 176 1.43 -7.01 8.80
CA SER A 176 1.01 -6.24 7.63
C SER A 176 -0.27 -6.76 7.00
N ARG A 177 -0.52 -8.08 7.05
CA ARG A 177 -1.81 -8.67 6.65
C ARG A 177 -2.97 -8.18 7.52
N ARG A 178 -2.78 -8.05 8.85
CA ARG A 178 -3.80 -7.46 9.73
C ARG A 178 -4.05 -6.00 9.42
N LYS A 179 -3.01 -5.21 9.14
CA LYS A 179 -3.15 -3.81 8.72
C LYS A 179 -3.88 -3.69 7.38
N LEU A 180 -3.55 -4.53 6.39
CA LEU A 180 -4.25 -4.59 5.11
C LEU A 180 -5.73 -4.93 5.28
N ALA A 181 -6.05 -5.91 6.13
CA ALA A 181 -7.44 -6.26 6.44
C ALA A 181 -8.19 -5.12 7.14
N PHE A 182 -7.54 -4.45 8.10
CA PHE A 182 -8.09 -3.27 8.76
C PHE A 182 -8.43 -2.16 7.75
N VAL A 183 -7.51 -1.83 6.84
CA VAL A 183 -7.76 -0.82 5.80
C VAL A 183 -8.92 -1.25 4.93
N HIS A 184 -8.92 -2.50 4.47
CA HIS A 184 -9.98 -3.04 3.63
C HIS A 184 -11.36 -2.88 4.28
N ASP A 185 -11.47 -3.24 5.55
CA ASP A 185 -12.70 -3.17 6.32
C ASP A 185 -13.22 -1.74 6.52
N TRP A 186 -12.35 -0.74 6.56
CA TRP A 186 -12.75 0.67 6.62
C TRP A 186 -13.12 1.22 5.25
N LEU A 187 -12.31 0.96 4.22
CA LEU A 187 -12.56 1.49 2.86
C LEU A 187 -13.86 0.96 2.25
N ARG A 188 -14.21 -0.31 2.54
CA ARG A 188 -15.43 -0.93 2.01
C ARG A 188 -16.72 -0.45 2.64
N ARG A 189 -16.68 0.26 3.79
CA ARG A 189 -17.90 0.78 4.45
C ARG A 189 -18.59 1.85 3.60
N GLY A 190 -17.86 2.45 2.65
CA GLY A 190 -18.37 3.51 1.78
C GLY A 190 -18.81 4.74 2.59
N ALA A 191 -19.59 5.64 1.97
CA ALA A 191 -20.14 6.84 2.61
C ALA A 191 -21.23 6.56 3.68
N LYS A 192 -21.45 5.30 4.08
CA LYS A 192 -22.48 4.91 5.06
C LYS A 192 -22.08 5.17 6.53
N GLY A 193 -20.94 5.83 6.76
CA GLY A 193 -20.42 6.18 8.09
C GLY A 193 -20.72 7.61 8.54
N MET A 194 -21.61 8.34 7.85
CA MET A 194 -22.20 9.60 8.34
C MET A 194 -23.60 9.36 8.89
#